data_AF-A0A4Z1H6X4-F1
#
_entry.id   AF-A0A4Z1H6X4-F1
#
_cell.length_a   1.000
_cell.length_b   1.000
_cell.length_c   1.000
_cell.angle_alpha   90.00
_cell.angle_beta   90.00
_cell.angle_gamma   90.00
#
_symmetry.space_group_name_H-M   'P 1'
#
loop_
_entity.id
_entity.type
_entity.pdbx_description
1 polymer ?
#
loop_
_entity_poly.entity_id
_entity_poly.type
_entity_poly.pdbx_seq_one_letter_code
_entity_poly.pdbx_strand_id
1 'polypeptide(L)'
;MPLVPDFDLYQALEVPKDASAQDITASYRRLARVHHPDKNLDNANATAKFQKVQAAYEILSDKRQSRDYDQPVLSNLSSGSRQQYHPQGNYEYEYDEMEEMMFDQFFRMFFTRASRRPSYDRSAEFEAEMERRERENKLRREAEAAWEANQAAARLERARRNAAEKTKRDAKAELKKTTEDAAASLKEKIEMEYKLKMEAIFSANGCVTDAEKQACCEHCFFWPKEQMKKKFKCLTCGQKRGMTQYKCPYCALVLCQLCLGAKRFTKKL
;
A
#
# COMPACT_ATOMS: atom_id res chain seq x y z
N MET A 1 -58.94 14.54 -12.66
CA MET A 1 -59.64 14.93 -13.90
C MET A 1 -58.58 14.94 -14.99
N PRO A 2 -58.58 14.04 -15.98
CA PRO A 2 -57.80 14.31 -17.18
C PRO A 2 -58.64 15.23 -18.06
N LEU A 3 -58.17 16.46 -18.19
CA LEU A 3 -58.57 17.37 -19.25
C LEU A 3 -58.01 16.78 -20.53
N VAL A 4 -58.86 16.52 -21.52
CA VAL A 4 -58.43 16.12 -22.86
C VAL A 4 -57.49 17.22 -23.37
N PRO A 5 -56.23 16.93 -23.72
CA PRO A 5 -55.32 17.95 -24.19
C PRO A 5 -55.80 18.52 -25.53
N ASP A 6 -55.81 19.85 -25.67
CA ASP A 6 -56.21 20.57 -26.90
C ASP A 6 -55.22 20.42 -28.07
N PHE A 7 -54.21 19.54 -27.94
CA PHE A 7 -53.17 19.30 -28.93
C PHE A 7 -53.10 17.81 -29.32
N ASP A 8 -52.70 17.54 -30.56
CA ASP A 8 -52.59 16.18 -31.09
C ASP A 8 -51.45 15.42 -30.39
N LEU A 9 -51.80 14.34 -29.70
CA LEU A 9 -50.86 13.55 -28.91
C LEU A 9 -49.84 12.80 -29.78
N TYR A 10 -50.27 12.32 -30.95
CA TYR A 10 -49.42 11.61 -31.89
C TYR A 10 -48.43 12.58 -32.54
N GLN A 11 -48.90 13.79 -32.85
CA GLN A 11 -48.03 14.86 -33.34
C GLN A 11 -47.00 15.31 -32.29
N ALA A 12 -47.40 15.40 -31.02
CA ALA A 12 -46.50 15.77 -29.92
C ALA A 12 -45.38 14.74 -29.73
N LEU A 13 -45.64 13.46 -30.00
CA LEU A 13 -44.65 12.38 -29.96
C LEU A 13 -43.95 12.14 -31.30
N GLU A 14 -44.24 12.93 -32.35
CA GLU A 14 -43.68 12.76 -33.70
C GLU A 14 -43.90 11.33 -34.26
N VAL A 15 -45.04 10.71 -33.96
CA VAL A 15 -45.39 9.35 -34.38
C VAL A 15 -46.69 9.34 -35.19
N PRO A 16 -46.89 8.37 -36.11
CA PRO A 16 -48.16 8.20 -36.78
C PRO A 16 -49.25 7.72 -35.80
N LYS A 17 -50.53 7.91 -36.15
CA LYS A 17 -51.67 7.45 -35.32
C LYS A 17 -51.73 5.93 -35.16
N ASP A 18 -51.21 5.20 -36.14
CA ASP A 18 -51.12 3.73 -36.12
C ASP A 18 -49.82 3.21 -35.47
N ALA A 19 -49.06 4.06 -34.77
CA ALA A 19 -47.79 3.67 -34.16
C ALA A 19 -47.97 2.59 -33.09
N SER A 20 -47.02 1.65 -33.05
CA SER A 20 -47.03 0.63 -32.00
C SER A 20 -46.63 1.23 -30.65
N ALA A 21 -46.99 0.54 -29.55
CA ALA A 21 -46.56 0.96 -28.21
C ALA A 21 -45.03 1.03 -28.07
N GLN A 22 -44.29 0.23 -28.85
CA GLN A 22 -42.83 0.26 -28.90
C GLN A 22 -42.33 1.55 -29.57
N ASP A 23 -42.96 1.98 -30.67
CA ASP A 23 -42.61 3.21 -31.39
C ASP A 23 -42.92 4.46 -30.55
N ILE A 24 -44.04 4.46 -29.84
CA ILE A 24 -44.45 5.52 -28.89
C ILE A 24 -43.39 5.66 -27.78
N THR A 25 -42.95 4.54 -27.22
CA THR A 25 -41.93 4.51 -26.16
C THR A 25 -40.56 4.93 -26.68
N ALA A 26 -40.18 4.49 -27.89
CA ALA A 26 -38.91 4.84 -28.53
C ALA A 26 -38.84 6.35 -28.85
N SER A 27 -39.91 6.91 -29.41
CA SER A 27 -39.97 8.34 -29.73
C SER A 27 -39.99 9.20 -28.46
N TYR A 28 -40.73 8.79 -27.42
CA TYR A 28 -40.71 9.46 -26.12
C TYR A 28 -39.29 9.54 -25.55
N ARG A 29 -38.54 8.42 -25.55
CA ARG A 29 -37.15 8.37 -25.05
C ARG A 29 -36.20 9.26 -25.86
N ARG A 30 -36.40 9.35 -27.18
CA ARG A 30 -35.63 10.25 -28.05
C ARG A 30 -35.91 11.72 -27.69
N LEU A 31 -37.18 12.09 -27.60
CA LEU A 31 -37.60 13.47 -27.32
C LEU A 31 -37.28 13.90 -25.88
N ALA A 32 -37.40 13.00 -24.91
CA ALA A 32 -37.04 13.24 -23.51
C ALA A 32 -35.55 13.53 -23.33
N ARG A 33 -34.68 12.87 -24.09
CA ARG A 33 -33.23 13.13 -24.10
C ARG A 33 -32.88 14.49 -24.72
N VAL A 34 -33.58 14.88 -25.79
CA VAL A 34 -33.36 16.16 -26.50
C VAL A 34 -33.86 17.34 -25.69
N HIS A 35 -35.03 17.21 -25.06
CA HIS A 35 -35.68 18.28 -24.31
C HIS A 35 -35.51 18.17 -22.79
N HIS A 36 -34.53 17.39 -22.32
CA HIS A 36 -34.29 17.19 -20.90
C HIS A 36 -34.01 18.51 -20.17
N PRO A 37 -34.61 18.77 -18.99
CA PRO A 37 -34.44 20.04 -18.27
C PRO A 37 -32.99 20.27 -17.82
N ASP A 38 -32.23 19.21 -17.51
CA ASP A 38 -30.82 19.32 -17.10
C ASP A 38 -29.89 19.83 -18.21
N LYS A 39 -30.20 19.52 -19.48
CA LYS A 39 -29.40 20.00 -20.64
C LYS A 39 -29.91 21.33 -21.20
N ASN A 40 -31.11 21.76 -20.79
CA ASN A 40 -31.81 22.93 -21.34
C ASN A 40 -32.33 23.84 -20.21
N LEU A 41 -31.52 24.06 -19.18
CA LEU A 41 -31.89 24.77 -17.96
C LEU A 41 -32.43 26.19 -18.22
N ASP A 42 -31.94 26.87 -19.27
CA ASP A 42 -32.31 28.26 -19.60
C ASP A 42 -33.34 28.38 -20.74
N ASN A 43 -33.82 27.26 -21.30
CA ASN A 43 -34.73 27.28 -22.45
C ASN A 43 -36.16 26.89 -22.06
N ALA A 44 -36.97 27.90 -21.73
CA ALA A 44 -38.39 27.72 -21.37
C ALA A 44 -39.20 26.97 -22.45
N ASN A 45 -38.81 27.06 -23.73
CA ASN A 45 -39.46 26.32 -24.82
C ASN A 45 -39.16 24.81 -24.76
N ALA A 46 -37.98 24.40 -24.30
CA ALA A 46 -37.64 22.99 -24.13
C ALA A 46 -38.47 22.36 -23.02
N THR A 47 -38.64 23.08 -21.90
CA THR A 47 -39.51 22.66 -20.79
C THR A 47 -40.97 22.52 -21.22
N ALA A 48 -41.50 23.49 -21.98
CA ALA A 48 -42.87 23.42 -22.48
C ALA A 48 -43.09 22.26 -23.47
N LYS A 49 -42.10 21.96 -24.33
CA LYS A 49 -42.15 20.80 -25.23
C LYS A 49 -42.05 19.48 -24.47
N PHE A 50 -41.18 19.40 -23.46
CA PHE A 50 -41.05 18.22 -22.61
C PHE A 50 -42.35 17.89 -21.88
N GLN A 51 -43.04 18.90 -21.33
CA GLN A 51 -44.34 18.72 -20.69
C GLN A 51 -45.41 18.18 -21.65
N LYS A 52 -45.44 18.67 -22.90
CA LYS A 52 -46.37 18.18 -23.94
C LYS A 52 -46.08 16.73 -24.34
N VAL A 53 -44.81 16.41 -24.53
CA VAL A 53 -44.32 15.04 -24.84
C VAL A 53 -44.66 14.08 -23.70
N GLN A 54 -44.52 14.51 -22.45
CA GLN A 54 -44.89 13.73 -21.27
C GLN A 54 -46.40 13.47 -21.21
N ALA A 55 -47.23 14.51 -21.35
CA ALA A 55 -48.68 14.37 -21.32
C ALA A 55 -49.19 13.44 -22.44
N ALA A 56 -48.59 13.52 -23.64
CA ALA A 56 -48.91 12.63 -24.74
C ALA A 56 -48.53 11.18 -24.45
N TYR A 57 -47.35 10.93 -23.89
CA TYR A 57 -46.92 9.57 -23.52
C TYR A 57 -47.78 8.97 -22.40
N GLU A 58 -48.16 9.74 -21.38
CA GLU A 58 -49.02 9.25 -20.29
C GLU A 58 -50.37 8.73 -20.80
N ILE A 59 -50.96 9.38 -21.81
CA ILE A 59 -52.23 8.99 -22.40
C ILE A 59 -52.05 7.85 -23.42
N LEU A 60 -51.04 7.93 -24.29
CA LEU A 60 -50.83 6.96 -25.36
C LEU A 60 -50.15 5.65 -24.90
N SER A 61 -49.41 5.67 -23.78
CA SER A 61 -48.77 4.46 -23.22
C SER A 61 -49.77 3.49 -22.58
N ASP A 62 -50.88 4.00 -22.04
CA ASP A 62 -51.96 3.18 -21.51
C ASP A 62 -52.98 2.86 -22.60
N LYS A 63 -53.07 1.58 -22.97
CA LYS A 63 -54.01 1.08 -23.98
C LYS A 63 -55.47 1.45 -23.69
N ARG A 64 -55.87 1.67 -22.44
CA ARG A 64 -57.22 2.13 -22.11
C ARG A 64 -57.39 3.61 -22.44
N GLN A 65 -56.46 4.44 -21.99
CA GLN A 65 -56.51 5.89 -22.19
C GLN A 65 -56.31 6.29 -23.66
N SER A 66 -55.45 5.59 -24.40
CA SER A 66 -55.31 5.78 -25.86
C SER A 66 -56.62 5.50 -26.59
N ARG A 67 -57.33 4.42 -26.21
CA ARG A 67 -58.62 4.08 -26.83
C ARG A 67 -59.71 5.08 -26.48
N ASP A 68 -59.72 5.58 -25.26
CA ASP A 68 -60.66 6.62 -24.81
C ASP A 68 -60.39 7.96 -25.51
N TYR A 69 -59.13 8.22 -25.91
CA TYR A 69 -58.75 9.38 -26.73
C TYR A 69 -59.13 9.22 -28.20
N ASP A 70 -58.91 8.03 -28.78
CA ASP A 70 -59.22 7.74 -30.20
C ASP A 70 -60.71 7.61 -30.49
N GLN A 71 -61.53 7.33 -29.46
CA GLN A 71 -62.98 7.38 -29.59
C GLN A 71 -63.49 8.80 -29.31
N PRO A 72 -63.97 9.55 -30.32
CA PRO A 72 -64.69 10.80 -30.06
C PRO A 72 -65.97 10.46 -29.28
N VAL A 73 -65.95 10.74 -27.98
CA VAL A 73 -66.98 10.36 -27.02
C VAL A 73 -68.33 10.99 -27.38
N LEU A 74 -69.25 10.19 -27.93
CA LEU A 74 -70.68 10.36 -27.68
C LEU A 74 -70.91 10.06 -26.20
N SER A 75 -71.04 11.14 -25.45
CA SER A 75 -71.15 11.27 -24.00
C SER A 75 -72.01 10.23 -23.26
N ASN A 76 -71.50 9.91 -22.06
CA ASN A 76 -72.20 9.58 -20.80
C ASN A 76 -72.38 8.10 -20.43
N LEU A 77 -72.17 7.87 -19.12
CA LEU A 77 -72.49 6.70 -18.29
C LEU A 77 -71.37 5.66 -18.17
N SER A 78 -70.53 5.78 -17.13
CA SER A 78 -70.68 4.93 -15.93
C SER A 78 -69.39 4.88 -15.09
N SER A 79 -69.47 5.49 -13.90
CA SER A 79 -69.14 4.86 -12.61
C SER A 79 -67.78 4.16 -12.44
N GLY A 80 -66.88 4.88 -11.76
CA GLY A 80 -66.02 4.39 -10.67
C GLY A 80 -65.43 2.98 -10.76
N SER A 81 -64.14 2.89 -11.09
CA SER A 81 -63.28 1.77 -10.67
C SER A 81 -61.83 2.23 -10.61
N ARG A 82 -61.37 2.63 -9.43
CA ARG A 82 -59.95 2.87 -9.13
C ARG A 82 -59.30 1.50 -8.98
N GLN A 83 -58.87 0.93 -10.10
CA GLN A 83 -58.20 -0.36 -10.12
C GLN A 83 -56.70 -0.17 -9.89
N GLN A 84 -56.23 -0.87 -8.86
CA GLN A 84 -54.86 -0.92 -8.40
C GLN A 84 -53.99 -1.62 -9.45
N TYR A 85 -53.19 -0.84 -10.17
CA TYR A 85 -52.25 -1.31 -11.17
C TYR A 85 -51.04 -1.97 -10.50
N HIS A 86 -50.89 -3.28 -10.69
CA HIS A 86 -49.67 -4.05 -10.48
C HIS A 86 -49.19 -4.53 -11.85
N PRO A 87 -48.02 -4.12 -12.37
CA PRO A 87 -47.49 -4.72 -13.57
C PRO A 87 -46.74 -6.02 -13.22
N GLN A 88 -47.39 -7.15 -13.51
CA GLN A 88 -46.71 -8.42 -13.79
C GLN A 88 -46.63 -8.55 -15.31
N GLY A 89 -45.41 -8.43 -15.86
CA GLY A 89 -45.15 -8.60 -17.28
C GLY A 89 -43.72 -9.08 -17.46
N ASN A 90 -43.61 -10.36 -17.81
CA ASN A 90 -42.39 -11.01 -18.25
C ASN A 90 -42.20 -10.65 -19.73
N TYR A 91 -41.17 -9.88 -20.07
CA TYR A 91 -40.79 -9.60 -21.46
C TYR A 91 -39.34 -10.02 -21.63
N GLU A 92 -39.15 -11.05 -22.42
CA GLU A 92 -37.87 -11.54 -22.91
C GLU A 92 -37.58 -10.79 -24.22
N TYR A 93 -36.54 -9.97 -24.27
CA TYR A 93 -35.61 -9.90 -25.39
C TYR A 93 -34.36 -9.05 -25.09
N GLU A 94 -33.27 -9.62 -25.59
CA GLU A 94 -31.86 -9.27 -25.75
C GLU A 94 -31.52 -7.86 -26.33
N TYR A 95 -30.47 -7.23 -25.75
CA TYR A 95 -29.68 -6.01 -26.11
C TYR A 95 -30.24 -4.58 -25.87
N ASP A 96 -29.80 -3.92 -24.77
CA ASP A 96 -28.91 -2.72 -24.66
C ASP A 96 -29.00 -2.09 -23.23
N GLU A 97 -28.29 -2.66 -22.25
CA GLU A 97 -28.69 -2.71 -20.81
C GLU A 97 -28.18 -1.56 -19.90
N MET A 98 -27.33 -0.65 -20.40
CA MET A 98 -26.70 0.38 -19.55
C MET A 98 -27.38 1.76 -19.60
N GLU A 99 -28.12 2.08 -20.65
CA GLU A 99 -28.76 3.39 -20.81
C GLU A 99 -30.21 3.41 -20.24
N GLU A 100 -30.91 2.27 -20.22
CA GLU A 100 -32.28 2.14 -19.70
C GLU A 100 -32.37 2.16 -18.17
N MET A 101 -31.43 1.50 -17.47
CA MET A 101 -31.43 1.48 -15.99
C MET A 101 -31.25 2.88 -15.39
N MET A 102 -30.47 3.74 -16.05
CA MET A 102 -30.27 5.13 -15.63
C MET A 102 -31.50 6.01 -15.88
N PHE A 103 -32.25 5.75 -16.96
CA PHE A 103 -33.47 6.48 -17.27
C PHE A 103 -34.63 6.08 -16.34
N ASP A 104 -34.86 4.78 -16.08
CA ASP A 104 -35.93 4.30 -15.19
C ASP A 104 -35.68 4.66 -13.71
N GLN A 105 -34.43 4.63 -13.26
CA GLN A 105 -34.06 5.05 -11.91
C GLN A 105 -34.27 6.56 -11.69
N PHE A 106 -33.97 7.39 -12.70
CA PHE A 106 -34.24 8.82 -12.66
C PHE A 106 -35.76 9.12 -12.73
N PHE A 107 -36.50 8.40 -13.58
CA PHE A 107 -37.95 8.54 -13.72
C PHE A 107 -38.68 8.19 -12.42
N ARG A 108 -38.28 7.09 -11.77
CA ARG A 108 -38.79 6.71 -10.44
C ARG A 108 -38.46 7.75 -9.38
N MET A 109 -37.28 8.36 -9.41
CA MET A 109 -36.90 9.39 -8.42
C MET A 109 -37.75 10.67 -8.54
N PHE A 110 -38.14 11.05 -9.77
CA PHE A 110 -39.01 12.20 -10.01
C PHE A 110 -40.50 11.92 -9.71
N PHE A 111 -41.01 10.74 -10.07
CA PHE A 111 -42.45 10.41 -9.89
C PHE A 111 -42.80 9.88 -8.49
N THR A 112 -41.88 9.23 -7.76
CA THR A 112 -42.20 8.62 -6.44
C THR A 112 -42.01 9.55 -5.25
N ARG A 113 -41.41 10.73 -5.43
CA ARG A 113 -41.20 11.71 -4.34
C ARG A 113 -42.50 12.41 -3.89
N ALA A 114 -43.55 12.39 -4.70
CA ALA A 114 -44.76 13.18 -4.47
C ALA A 114 -45.95 12.41 -3.84
N SER A 115 -45.87 11.09 -3.67
CA SER A 115 -47.05 10.34 -3.21
C SER A 115 -46.71 9.17 -2.28
N ARG A 116 -46.52 9.48 -0.99
CA ARG A 116 -46.91 8.68 0.21
C ARG A 116 -46.33 9.33 1.48
N ARG A 117 -47.14 10.11 2.19
CA ARG A 117 -46.93 10.39 3.62
C ARG A 117 -48.21 10.04 4.39
N PRO A 118 -48.20 8.97 5.20
CA PRO A 118 -49.20 8.77 6.24
C PRO A 118 -48.98 9.82 7.35
N SER A 119 -50.05 10.46 7.79
CA SER A 119 -50.08 11.41 8.89
C SER A 119 -50.14 10.65 10.24
N TYR A 120 -48.97 10.34 10.80
CA TYR A 120 -48.79 10.00 12.21
C TYR A 120 -47.66 10.90 12.74
N ASP A 121 -47.68 11.29 14.01
CA ASP A 121 -46.72 12.24 14.61
C ASP A 121 -45.28 11.67 14.57
N ARG A 122 -44.62 11.86 13.43
CA ARG A 122 -43.29 11.32 13.09
C ARG A 122 -42.16 12.17 13.64
N SER A 123 -42.48 13.29 14.30
CA SER A 123 -41.52 14.29 14.78
C SER A 123 -40.70 13.73 15.94
N ALA A 124 -41.39 13.30 17.01
CA ALA A 124 -40.75 12.88 18.25
C ALA A 124 -39.95 11.57 18.10
N GLU A 125 -40.47 10.61 17.34
CA GLU A 125 -39.77 9.34 17.07
C GLU A 125 -38.53 9.56 16.18
N PHE A 126 -38.61 10.46 15.18
CA PHE A 126 -37.47 10.81 14.35
C PHE A 126 -36.39 11.57 15.13
N GLU A 127 -36.79 12.47 16.03
CA GLU A 127 -35.87 13.17 16.93
C GLU A 127 -35.15 12.17 17.86
N ALA A 128 -35.89 11.25 18.48
CA ALA A 128 -35.31 10.20 19.32
C ALA A 128 -34.36 9.27 18.53
N GLU A 129 -34.72 8.92 17.29
CA GLU A 129 -33.85 8.12 16.40
C GLU A 129 -32.56 8.85 16.06
N MET A 130 -32.66 10.12 15.71
CA MET A 130 -31.51 10.97 15.38
C MET A 130 -30.59 11.12 16.59
N GLU A 131 -31.14 11.32 17.79
CA GLU A 131 -30.36 11.41 19.01
C GLU A 131 -29.66 10.07 19.35
N ARG A 132 -30.34 8.92 19.18
CA ARG A 132 -29.69 7.60 19.32
C ARG A 132 -28.54 7.44 18.35
N ARG A 133 -28.74 7.81 17.08
CA ARG A 133 -27.72 7.72 16.04
C ARG A 133 -26.54 8.66 16.30
N GLU A 134 -26.78 9.84 16.84
CA GLU A 134 -25.73 10.76 17.28
C GLU A 134 -24.92 10.18 18.44
N ARG A 135 -25.57 9.58 19.43
CA ARG A 135 -24.89 8.89 20.54
C ARG A 135 -24.05 7.71 20.04
N GLU A 136 -24.57 6.89 19.14
CA GLU A 136 -23.83 5.78 18.53
C GLU A 136 -22.66 6.27 17.69
N ASN A 137 -22.86 7.32 16.88
CA ASN A 137 -21.78 7.94 16.12
C ASN A 137 -20.70 8.52 17.03
N LYS A 138 -21.09 9.13 18.15
CA LYS A 138 -20.15 9.66 19.16
C LYS A 138 -19.33 8.53 19.78
N LEU A 139 -19.97 7.45 20.22
CA LEU A 139 -19.29 6.27 20.76
C LEU A 139 -18.35 5.64 19.73
N ARG A 140 -18.76 5.55 18.46
CA ARG A 140 -17.89 5.06 17.38
C ARG A 140 -16.65 5.93 17.21
N ARG A 141 -16.79 7.25 17.19
CA ARG A 141 -15.66 8.19 17.10
C ARG A 141 -14.73 8.11 18.31
N GLU A 142 -15.28 7.96 19.51
CA GLU A 142 -14.49 7.77 20.73
C GLU A 142 -13.74 6.43 20.73
N ALA A 143 -14.37 5.35 20.25
CA ALA A 143 -13.73 4.04 20.11
C ALA A 143 -12.61 4.05 19.05
N GLU A 144 -12.84 4.71 17.90
CA GLU A 144 -11.82 4.92 16.86
C GLU A 144 -10.64 5.73 17.42
N ALA A 145 -10.90 6.83 18.13
CA ALA A 145 -9.86 7.64 18.75
C ALA A 145 -9.08 6.87 19.84
N ALA A 146 -9.75 6.05 20.63
CA ALA A 146 -9.11 5.21 21.64
C ALA A 146 -8.23 4.12 20.99
N TRP A 147 -8.70 3.51 19.91
CA TRP A 147 -7.92 2.54 19.14
C TRP A 147 -6.68 3.18 18.50
N GLU A 148 -6.83 4.36 17.90
CA GLU A 148 -5.71 5.13 17.35
C GLU A 148 -4.70 5.54 18.43
N ALA A 149 -5.17 5.98 19.61
CA ALA A 149 -4.31 6.30 20.73
C ALA A 149 -3.52 5.08 21.23
N ASN A 150 -4.14 3.91 21.30
CA ASN A 150 -3.47 2.66 21.66
C ASN A 150 -2.42 2.27 20.60
N GLN A 151 -2.74 2.40 19.31
CA GLN A 151 -1.75 2.19 18.25
C GLN A 151 -0.58 3.17 18.33
N ALA A 152 -0.84 4.44 18.60
CA ALA A 152 0.19 5.46 18.76
C ALA A 152 1.10 5.12 19.95
N ALA A 153 0.52 4.70 21.08
CA ALA A 153 1.28 4.24 22.25
C ALA A 153 2.16 3.02 21.91
N ALA A 154 1.62 2.03 21.19
CA ALA A 154 2.38 0.85 20.76
C ALA A 154 3.53 1.21 19.80
N ARG A 155 3.33 2.18 18.90
CA ARG A 155 4.40 2.70 18.01
C ARG A 155 5.50 3.38 18.80
N LEU A 156 5.15 4.21 19.79
CA LEU A 156 6.11 4.89 20.67
C LEU A 156 6.90 3.87 21.52
N GLU A 157 6.24 2.86 22.05
CA GLU A 157 6.90 1.80 22.81
C GLU A 157 7.89 1.02 21.94
N ARG A 158 7.49 0.62 20.72
CA ARG A 158 8.38 -0.03 19.77
C ARG A 158 9.58 0.85 19.41
N ALA A 159 9.36 2.15 19.17
CA ALA A 159 10.43 3.10 18.91
C ALA A 159 11.41 3.20 20.08
N ARG A 160 10.91 3.23 21.33
CA ARG A 160 11.75 3.21 22.55
C ARG A 160 12.58 1.94 22.65
N ARG A 161 11.99 0.76 22.42
CA ARG A 161 12.72 -0.52 22.44
C ARG A 161 13.82 -0.54 21.38
N ASN A 162 13.51 -0.15 20.14
CA ASN A 162 14.49 -0.09 19.06
C ASN A 162 15.62 0.92 19.34
N ALA A 163 15.30 2.07 19.92
CA ALA A 163 16.30 3.05 20.35
C ALA A 163 17.22 2.48 21.45
N ALA A 164 16.65 1.79 22.44
CA ALA A 164 17.42 1.15 23.50
C ALA A 164 18.30 -0.02 23.00
N GLU A 165 17.83 -0.79 22.02
CA GLU A 165 18.66 -1.81 21.38
C GLU A 165 19.80 -1.20 20.55
N LYS A 166 19.51 -0.10 19.84
CA LYS A 166 20.53 0.64 19.09
C LYS A 166 21.62 1.16 20.02
N THR A 167 21.28 1.82 21.12
CA THR A 167 22.27 2.31 22.08
C THR A 167 23.11 1.19 22.68
N LYS A 168 22.51 0.04 23.01
CA LYS A 168 23.24 -1.15 23.46
C LYS A 168 24.21 -1.68 22.39
N ARG A 169 23.78 -1.73 21.14
CA ARG A 169 24.62 -2.19 20.02
C ARG A 169 25.78 -1.24 19.78
N ASP A 170 25.53 0.06 19.79
CA ASP A 170 26.53 1.10 19.58
C ASP A 170 27.56 1.09 20.72
N ALA A 171 27.10 1.03 21.99
CA ALA A 171 27.99 0.89 23.15
C ALA A 171 28.84 -0.39 23.11
N LYS A 172 28.26 -1.53 22.68
CA LYS A 172 29.01 -2.78 22.50
C LYS A 172 30.06 -2.67 21.39
N ALA A 173 29.74 -1.98 20.29
CA ALA A 173 30.67 -1.75 19.20
C ALA A 173 31.83 -0.84 19.62
N GLU A 174 31.55 0.23 20.38
CA GLU A 174 32.58 1.10 20.96
C GLU A 174 33.47 0.37 21.97
N LEU A 175 32.89 -0.43 22.86
CA LEU A 175 33.66 -1.25 23.79
C LEU A 175 34.54 -2.25 23.04
N LYS A 176 34.01 -2.93 22.02
CA LYS A 176 34.80 -3.85 21.19
C LYS A 176 35.97 -3.12 20.53
N LYS A 177 35.71 -1.98 19.90
CA LYS A 177 36.74 -1.18 19.23
C LYS A 177 37.83 -0.74 20.21
N THR A 178 37.45 -0.20 21.37
CA THR A 178 38.42 0.23 22.39
C THR A 178 39.25 -0.94 22.93
N THR A 179 38.65 -2.13 23.11
CA THR A 179 39.41 -3.33 23.49
C THR A 179 40.37 -3.82 22.40
N GLU A 180 39.97 -3.75 21.13
CA GLU A 180 40.83 -4.11 19.99
C GLU A 180 41.99 -3.11 19.82
N ASP A 181 41.71 -1.81 19.93
CA ASP A 181 42.71 -0.74 19.89
C ASP A 181 43.69 -0.85 21.08
N ALA A 182 43.19 -1.14 22.28
CA ALA A 182 44.04 -1.38 23.45
C ALA A 182 44.92 -2.62 23.29
N ALA A 183 44.38 -3.72 22.73
CA ALA A 183 45.14 -4.92 22.44
C ALA A 183 46.21 -4.67 21.36
N ALA A 184 45.90 -3.89 20.33
CA ALA A 184 46.85 -3.47 19.30
C ALA A 184 47.98 -2.62 19.89
N SER A 185 47.64 -1.60 20.70
CA SER A 185 48.63 -0.75 21.37
C SER A 185 49.51 -1.54 22.34
N LEU A 186 48.94 -2.49 23.08
CA LEU A 186 49.72 -3.38 23.95
C LEU A 186 50.69 -4.25 23.15
N LYS A 187 50.24 -4.81 22.02
CA LYS A 187 51.10 -5.59 21.12
C LYS A 187 52.24 -4.76 20.57
N GLU A 188 51.99 -3.52 20.15
CA GLU A 188 53.03 -2.58 19.70
C GLU A 188 54.05 -2.28 20.80
N LYS A 189 53.58 -2.04 22.04
CA LYS A 189 54.47 -1.81 23.19
C LYS A 189 55.36 -3.02 23.47
N ILE A 190 54.79 -4.22 23.48
CA ILE A 190 55.56 -5.47 23.68
C ILE A 190 56.59 -5.65 22.56
N GLU A 191 56.21 -5.37 21.31
CA GLU A 191 57.12 -5.45 20.16
C GLU A 191 58.27 -4.42 20.27
N MET A 192 57.98 -3.19 20.69
CA MET A 192 58.99 -2.16 20.94
C MET A 192 59.93 -2.53 22.09
N GLU A 193 59.41 -3.01 23.22
CA GLU A 193 60.23 -3.42 24.35
C GLU A 193 61.17 -4.57 23.97
N TYR A 194 60.68 -5.52 23.17
CA TYR A 194 61.52 -6.60 22.66
C TYR A 194 62.59 -6.09 21.69
N LYS A 195 62.25 -5.13 20.80
CA LYS A 195 63.22 -4.47 19.90
C LYS A 195 64.36 -3.83 20.69
N LEU A 196 64.03 -3.02 21.71
CA LEU A 196 65.02 -2.35 22.55
C LEU A 196 65.91 -3.35 23.30
N LYS A 197 65.33 -4.43 23.85
CA LYS A 197 66.09 -5.51 24.50
C LYS A 197 67.08 -6.17 23.54
N MET A 198 66.69 -6.42 22.29
CA MET A 198 67.57 -7.03 21.30
C MET A 198 68.67 -6.06 20.82
N GLU A 199 68.34 -4.79 20.62
CA GLU A 199 69.34 -3.75 20.30
C GLU A 199 70.41 -3.63 21.39
N ALA A 200 70.01 -3.71 22.66
CA ALA A 200 70.96 -3.76 23.78
C ALA A 200 71.90 -4.98 23.71
N ILE A 201 71.37 -6.17 23.37
CA ILE A 201 72.18 -7.38 23.20
C ILE A 201 73.15 -7.25 22.01
N PHE A 202 72.68 -6.73 20.87
CA PHE A 202 73.54 -6.51 19.71
C PHE A 202 74.63 -5.50 20.00
N SER A 203 74.31 -4.42 20.72
CA SER A 203 75.29 -3.42 21.15
C SER A 203 76.30 -4.01 22.12
N ALA A 204 75.88 -4.84 23.08
CA ALA A 204 76.78 -5.49 24.04
C ALA A 204 77.74 -6.49 23.36
N ASN A 205 77.28 -7.19 22.32
CA ASN A 205 78.08 -8.13 21.54
C ASN A 205 78.92 -7.46 20.44
N GLY A 206 78.82 -6.13 20.25
CA GLY A 206 79.56 -5.38 19.24
C GLY A 206 79.12 -5.65 17.79
N CYS A 207 77.89 -6.08 17.57
CA CYS A 207 77.41 -6.56 16.27
C CYS A 207 76.64 -5.43 15.55
N VAL A 208 77.26 -4.82 14.55
CA VAL A 208 76.78 -3.60 13.91
C VAL A 208 76.17 -3.89 12.54
N THR A 209 76.82 -4.75 11.75
CA THR A 209 76.34 -5.12 10.40
C THR A 209 75.22 -6.15 10.48
N ASP A 210 74.36 -6.24 9.45
CA ASP A 210 73.26 -7.21 9.44
C ASP A 210 73.75 -8.67 9.44
N ALA A 211 74.92 -8.92 8.84
CA ALA A 211 75.60 -10.22 8.88
C ALA A 211 76.11 -10.55 10.29
N GLU A 212 76.69 -9.57 11.00
CA GLU A 212 77.10 -9.74 12.40
C GLU A 212 75.89 -9.92 13.32
N LYS A 213 74.84 -9.12 13.14
CA LYS A 213 73.58 -9.29 13.89
C LYS A 213 72.96 -10.66 13.66
N GLN A 214 73.01 -11.20 12.44
CA GLN A 214 72.61 -12.58 12.16
C GLN A 214 73.43 -13.62 12.95
N ALA A 215 74.72 -13.39 13.13
CA ALA A 215 75.62 -14.27 13.88
C ALA A 215 75.43 -14.15 15.40
N CYS A 216 75.23 -12.93 15.90
CA CYS A 216 75.08 -12.62 17.32
C CYS A 216 73.64 -12.72 17.85
N CYS A 217 72.66 -12.89 16.95
CA CYS A 217 71.27 -13.05 17.34
C CYS A 217 71.12 -14.32 18.17
N GLU A 218 70.87 -14.14 19.47
CA GLU A 218 70.29 -15.18 20.28
C GLU A 218 68.90 -15.48 19.72
N HIS A 219 68.82 -16.54 18.90
CA HIS A 219 67.58 -17.04 18.32
C HIS A 219 66.70 -17.63 19.44
N CYS A 220 66.19 -16.73 20.29
CA CYS A 220 65.51 -17.05 21.51
C CYS A 220 64.04 -17.38 21.23
N PHE A 221 63.41 -17.93 22.26
CA PHE A 221 62.25 -18.82 22.31
C PHE A 221 60.96 -18.42 21.54
N PHE A 222 60.90 -17.24 20.92
CA PHE A 222 59.68 -16.63 20.39
C PHE A 222 59.82 -16.18 18.93
N TRP A 223 59.94 -17.13 18.01
CA TRP A 223 59.78 -16.83 16.59
C TRP A 223 58.29 -16.82 16.24
N PRO A 224 57.74 -15.70 15.72
CA PRO A 224 56.35 -15.66 15.28
C PRO A 224 56.12 -16.73 14.22
N LYS A 225 55.06 -17.53 14.45
CA LYS A 225 54.56 -18.48 13.46
C LYS A 225 53.83 -17.69 12.37
N GLU A 226 54.20 -17.94 11.12
CA GLU A 226 53.57 -17.32 9.96
C GLU A 226 53.02 -18.43 9.05
N GLN A 227 51.74 -18.34 8.70
CA GLN A 227 51.08 -19.29 7.80
C GLN A 227 51.19 -18.82 6.35
N MET A 228 51.87 -19.61 5.53
CA MET A 228 52.16 -19.35 4.13
C MET A 228 51.16 -20.08 3.23
N LYS A 229 50.71 -19.44 2.14
CA LYS A 229 49.84 -20.09 1.14
C LYS A 229 50.53 -21.21 0.34
N LYS A 230 51.87 -21.29 0.38
CA LYS A 230 52.70 -22.23 -0.37
C LYS A 230 53.82 -22.79 0.51
N LYS A 231 54.40 -23.92 0.12
CA LYS A 231 55.58 -24.49 0.79
C LYS A 231 56.76 -23.53 0.71
N PHE A 232 57.40 -23.25 1.85
CA PHE A 232 58.58 -22.38 1.93
C PHE A 232 59.87 -23.19 2.03
N LYS A 233 61.00 -22.59 1.63
CA LYS A 233 62.33 -23.19 1.74
C LYS A 233 62.95 -22.76 3.07
N CYS A 234 63.29 -23.73 3.93
CA CYS A 234 64.01 -23.45 5.18
C CYS A 234 65.45 -23.02 4.88
N LEU A 235 65.92 -21.91 5.47
CA LEU A 235 67.26 -21.39 5.23
C LEU A 235 68.37 -22.20 5.93
N THR A 236 68.05 -23.03 6.92
CA THR A 236 69.04 -23.89 7.60
C THR A 236 69.19 -25.26 6.95
N CYS A 237 68.09 -25.98 6.66
CA CYS A 237 68.17 -27.32 6.06
C CYS A 237 67.99 -27.34 4.54
N GLY A 238 67.66 -26.20 3.91
CA GLY A 238 67.42 -26.10 2.47
C GLY A 238 66.14 -26.79 1.96
N GLN A 239 65.41 -27.50 2.82
CA GLN A 239 64.23 -28.29 2.45
C GLN A 239 62.97 -27.43 2.31
N LYS A 240 62.13 -27.75 1.32
CA LYS A 240 60.77 -27.19 1.20
C LYS A 240 59.82 -27.91 2.15
N ARG A 241 59.34 -27.23 3.19
CA ARG A 241 58.56 -27.88 4.27
C ARG A 241 57.32 -27.06 4.63
N GLY A 242 56.21 -27.75 4.89
CA GLY A 242 54.98 -27.24 5.51
C GLY A 242 54.39 -25.96 4.89
N MET A 243 53.31 -25.46 5.49
CA MET A 243 52.80 -24.10 5.26
C MET A 243 53.14 -23.17 6.43
N THR A 244 53.61 -23.70 7.56
CA THR A 244 53.99 -22.93 8.75
C THR A 244 55.49 -22.62 8.72
N GLN A 245 55.85 -21.36 8.53
CA GLN A 245 57.22 -20.89 8.68
C GLN A 245 57.41 -20.16 10.01
N TYR A 246 58.62 -20.23 10.54
CA TYR A 246 59.04 -19.40 11.66
C TYR A 246 60.02 -18.40 11.08
N LYS A 247 59.72 -17.11 11.21
CA LYS A 247 60.60 -16.04 10.74
C LYS A 247 61.15 -15.28 11.93
N CYS A 248 62.46 -15.12 12.01
CA CYS A 248 63.05 -14.17 12.93
C CYS A 248 62.67 -12.76 12.48
N PRO A 249 62.07 -11.92 13.35
CA PRO A 249 61.69 -10.56 12.98
C PRO A 249 62.89 -9.66 12.64
N TYR A 250 64.11 -10.09 12.99
CA TYR A 250 65.30 -9.22 13.03
C TYR A 250 66.41 -9.64 12.07
N CYS A 251 66.61 -10.93 11.86
CA CYS A 251 67.72 -11.43 11.06
C CYS A 251 67.27 -12.03 9.70
N ALA A 252 65.99 -11.83 9.34
CA ALA A 252 65.31 -12.38 8.17
C ALA A 252 65.40 -13.90 8.01
N LEU A 253 65.94 -14.60 9.01
CA LEU A 253 66.10 -16.05 8.98
C LEU A 253 64.73 -16.72 9.05
N VAL A 254 64.49 -17.67 8.14
CA VAL A 254 63.25 -18.43 8.04
C VAL A 254 63.55 -19.91 8.26
N LEU A 255 62.91 -20.51 9.26
CA LEU A 255 63.15 -21.88 9.69
C LEU A 255 61.87 -22.71 9.67
N CYS A 256 62.04 -24.01 9.44
CA CYS A 256 60.99 -25.00 9.70
C CYS A 256 60.94 -25.39 11.18
N GLN A 257 59.79 -25.91 11.62
CA GLN A 257 59.57 -26.34 13.00
C GLN A 257 60.66 -27.28 13.53
N LEU A 258 61.13 -28.21 12.68
CA LEU A 258 62.18 -29.17 13.03
C LEU A 258 63.55 -28.48 13.21
N CYS A 259 63.90 -27.51 12.36
CA CYS A 259 65.13 -26.74 12.52
C CYS A 259 65.07 -25.78 13.70
N LEU A 260 63.89 -25.22 13.99
CA LEU A 260 63.67 -24.43 15.20
C LEU A 260 63.86 -25.27 16.47
N GLY A 261 63.30 -26.49 16.49
CA GLY A 261 63.48 -27.45 17.57
C GLY A 261 64.94 -27.91 17.73
N ALA A 262 65.66 -28.14 16.62
CA ALA A 262 67.07 -28.53 16.66
C ALA A 262 67.98 -27.41 17.18
N LYS A 263 67.73 -26.14 16.79
CA LYS A 263 68.48 -24.99 17.30
C LYS A 263 68.29 -24.75 18.81
N ARG A 264 67.18 -25.22 19.41
CA ARG A 264 66.97 -25.18 20.88
C ARG A 264 67.97 -26.06 21.64
N PHE A 265 68.61 -27.05 20.99
CA PHE A 265 69.57 -27.96 21.61
C PHE A 265 71.03 -27.70 21.25
N THR A 266 71.32 -26.69 20.42
CA THR A 266 72.70 -26.34 20.02
C THR A 266 73.27 -25.13 20.74
N LYS A 267 72.66 -24.67 21.84
CA LYS A 267 73.43 -23.94 22.86
C LYS A 267 74.33 -24.96 23.55
N LYS A 268 75.54 -25.14 23.02
CA LYS A 268 76.65 -25.61 23.85
C LYS A 268 76.74 -24.64 25.05
N LEU A 269 76.93 -25.25 26.21
CA LEU A 269 77.38 -24.66 27.48
C LEU A 269 78.29 -23.44 27.28
#